data_AF-A0ABD2IQ06-F1
#
_entry.id   AF-A0ABD2IQ06-F1
#
_cell.length_a   1.000
_cell.length_b   1.000
_cell.length_c   1.000
_cell.angle_alpha   90.00
_cell.angle_beta   90.00
_cell.angle_gamma   90.00
#
_symmetry.space_group_name_H-M   'P 1'
#
loop_
_entity.id
_entity.type
_entity.pdbx_description
1 polymer ?
#
loop_
_entity_poly.entity_id
_entity_poly.type
_entity_poly.pdbx_seq_one_letter_code
_entity_poly.pdbx_strand_id
1 'polypeptide(L)'
;MIFRLGNFRHFPVNFCKLCIARFTVAFSRRIFRDQFSLFLRSRRSLLFGASLVGVSFGSNVTLEDEYKRIKTECKECDPFSPPPTDEGWTLFWCNKSLAVYRRRFVANGGNCVFEYRCIGTYEDISPNDFVTVQEDISCRLKWDKNVNSLDELDFDYNTGTQVIRWESKYPFPLWPRLYIFARRQFVDRPRKQIYVLSRALSNDNYPDPSQTTVRVECYESILIVRAHDSLDKKGLDFVLSYYDDTRSSIPQKIYQYGINVIGPSFIEDVHRAALAFSDSKNKQ
;
A
#
# COMPACT_ATOMS: atom_id res chain seq x y z
N MET A 1 3.05 38.58 -4.36
CA MET A 1 1.78 38.44 -3.61
C MET A 1 2.14 37.91 -2.22
N ILE A 2 2.00 38.71 -1.16
CA ILE A 2 2.46 38.35 0.19
C ILE A 2 1.29 37.68 0.93
N PHE A 3 1.36 36.35 1.10
CA PHE A 3 0.36 35.62 1.89
C PHE A 3 0.69 35.67 3.38
N ARG A 4 -0.26 36.17 4.18
CA ARG A 4 -0.16 36.22 5.65
C ARG A 4 -0.08 34.82 6.23
N LEU A 5 0.83 34.64 7.19
CA LEU A 5 0.95 33.43 8.01
C LEU A 5 -0.32 33.25 8.87
N GLY A 6 -1.08 32.18 8.62
CA GLY A 6 -2.08 31.68 9.55
C GLY A 6 -1.42 30.89 10.68
N ASN A 7 -1.91 31.04 11.90
CA ASN A 7 -1.28 30.49 13.10
C ASN A 7 -1.07 28.97 13.05
N PHE A 8 0.18 28.54 13.24
CA PHE A 8 0.53 27.15 13.50
C PHE A 8 -0.12 26.68 14.81
N ARG A 9 -1.08 25.75 14.72
CA ARG A 9 -1.51 24.96 15.87
C ARG A 9 -0.63 23.71 15.97
N HIS A 10 0.34 23.73 16.89
CA HIS A 10 0.93 22.48 17.37
C HIS A 10 -0.17 21.62 18.00
N PHE A 11 -0.39 20.42 17.46
CA PHE A 11 -1.22 19.42 18.13
C PHE A 11 -0.45 18.87 19.34
N PRO A 12 -1.03 18.89 20.56
CA PRO A 12 -0.32 18.46 21.76
C PRO A 12 -0.14 16.94 21.77
N VAL A 13 1.07 16.50 22.10
CA VAL A 13 1.52 15.09 22.16
C VAL A 13 0.59 14.18 22.99
N ASN A 14 -0.14 14.75 23.96
CA ASN A 14 -1.09 14.02 24.81
C ASN A 14 -2.31 13.45 24.06
N PHE A 15 -2.70 14.02 22.91
CA PHE A 15 -3.80 13.47 22.10
C PHE A 15 -3.44 12.10 21.49
N CYS A 16 -2.15 11.92 21.19
CA CYS A 16 -1.62 10.73 20.53
C CYS A 16 -1.66 9.47 21.42
N LYS A 17 -1.26 9.60 22.70
CA LYS A 17 -1.33 8.49 23.68
C LYS A 17 -2.74 7.93 23.86
N LEU A 18 -3.76 8.79 23.82
CA LEU A 18 -5.16 8.36 23.97
C LEU A 18 -5.70 7.63 22.73
N CYS A 19 -5.27 8.03 21.53
CA CYS A 19 -5.59 7.33 20.28
C CYS A 19 -4.94 5.94 20.25
N ILE A 20 -3.65 5.84 20.59
CA ILE A 20 -2.93 4.55 20.65
C ILE A 20 -3.65 3.60 21.62
N ALA A 21 -3.91 4.02 22.86
CA ALA A 21 -4.57 3.19 23.86
C ALA A 21 -5.95 2.67 23.40
N ARG A 22 -6.74 3.52 22.72
CA ARG A 22 -8.04 3.12 22.15
C ARG A 22 -7.90 2.14 20.99
N PHE A 23 -6.94 2.36 20.10
CA PHE A 23 -6.63 1.46 18.99
C PHE A 23 -6.21 0.07 19.52
N THR A 24 -5.23 0.01 20.42
CA THR A 24 -4.75 -1.25 21.00
C THR A 24 -5.81 -1.99 21.85
N VAL A 25 -6.69 -1.29 22.56
CA VAL A 25 -7.74 -1.93 23.40
C VAL A 25 -8.94 -2.42 22.58
N ALA A 26 -9.31 -1.71 21.51
CA ALA A 26 -10.34 -2.19 20.58
C ALA A 26 -9.84 -3.43 19.82
N PHE A 27 -8.58 -3.40 19.37
CA PHE A 27 -7.92 -4.47 18.64
C PHE A 27 -7.71 -5.73 19.51
N SER A 28 -7.14 -5.59 20.71
CA SER A 28 -6.84 -6.73 21.60
C SER A 28 -8.09 -7.48 22.09
N ARG A 29 -9.22 -6.78 22.28
CA ARG A 29 -10.50 -7.42 22.63
C ARG A 29 -11.11 -8.25 21.51
N ARG A 30 -10.76 -7.98 20.24
CA ARG A 30 -11.29 -8.70 19.07
C ARG A 30 -10.53 -10.00 18.77
N ILE A 31 -9.23 -10.05 19.07
CA ILE A 31 -8.36 -11.24 18.87
C ILE A 31 -8.88 -12.49 19.62
N PHE A 32 -9.55 -12.31 20.76
CA PHE A 32 -9.88 -13.42 21.66
C PHE A 32 -11.12 -14.26 21.26
N ARG A 33 -11.86 -13.91 20.20
CA ARG A 33 -13.23 -14.45 20.00
C ARG A 33 -13.37 -15.63 19.03
N ASP A 34 -12.50 -15.77 18.04
CA ASP A 34 -12.80 -16.62 16.88
C ASP A 34 -11.83 -17.81 16.71
N GLN A 35 -12.25 -18.98 17.21
CA GLN A 35 -11.85 -20.29 16.68
C GLN A 35 -13.09 -21.19 16.51
N PHE A 36 -13.29 -21.79 15.32
CA PHE A 36 -13.45 -23.25 15.07
C PHE A 36 -13.92 -23.59 13.63
N SER A 37 -13.44 -24.73 13.10
CA SER A 37 -13.90 -25.53 11.90
C SER A 37 -13.97 -24.86 10.50
N LEU A 38 -13.27 -25.31 9.43
CA LEU A 38 -13.37 -26.56 8.61
C LEU A 38 -14.70 -26.65 7.79
N PHE A 39 -14.79 -27.08 6.50
CA PHE A 39 -13.88 -27.77 5.56
C PHE A 39 -14.18 -27.47 4.04
N LEU A 40 -13.49 -28.18 3.13
CA LEU A 40 -13.31 -27.98 1.67
C LEU A 40 -14.53 -28.06 0.71
N ARG A 41 -14.42 -27.42 -0.47
CA ARG A 41 -14.70 -28.09 -1.78
C ARG A 41 -13.94 -27.45 -2.97
N SER A 42 -13.56 -28.26 -3.97
CA SER A 42 -12.72 -27.88 -5.12
C SER A 42 -13.48 -27.62 -6.42
N ARG A 43 -12.81 -27.05 -7.44
CA ARG A 43 -12.87 -27.59 -8.82
C ARG A 43 -11.68 -27.19 -9.70
N ARG A 44 -11.42 -28.06 -10.68
CA ARG A 44 -10.49 -27.95 -11.83
C ARG A 44 -11.20 -27.10 -12.93
N SER A 45 -10.61 -26.67 -14.03
CA SER A 45 -9.30 -26.90 -14.69
C SER A 45 -8.82 -25.54 -15.28
N LEU A 46 -7.88 -25.36 -16.22
CA LEU A 46 -7.11 -26.24 -17.13
C LEU A 46 -5.72 -25.60 -17.36
N LEU A 47 -5.01 -25.95 -18.44
CA LEU A 47 -3.73 -25.39 -18.87
C LEU A 47 -3.72 -25.22 -20.39
N PHE A 48 -3.24 -24.08 -20.88
CA PHE A 48 -2.47 -23.99 -22.13
C PHE A 48 -1.37 -22.95 -21.90
N GLY A 49 -0.12 -23.35 -22.09
CA GLY A 49 1.03 -22.56 -21.67
C GLY A 49 1.70 -21.80 -22.81
N ALA A 50 2.22 -20.63 -22.47
CA ALA A 50 3.34 -20.00 -23.16
C ALA A 50 4.26 -19.47 -22.06
N SER A 51 5.36 -20.19 -21.78
CA SER A 51 6.29 -19.80 -20.71
C SER A 51 7.04 -18.53 -21.05
N LEU A 52 6.83 -17.47 -20.28
CA LEU A 52 7.75 -16.34 -20.17
C LEU A 52 8.48 -16.41 -18.83
N VAL A 53 9.44 -17.34 -18.76
CA VAL A 53 10.53 -17.26 -17.78
C VAL A 53 11.35 -16.02 -18.15
N GLY A 54 11.00 -14.85 -17.61
CA GLY A 54 11.52 -13.59 -18.18
C GLY A 54 11.48 -12.34 -17.30
N VAL A 55 10.63 -12.23 -16.27
CA VAL A 55 10.68 -11.09 -15.32
C VAL A 55 11.84 -11.30 -14.35
N SER A 56 13.06 -11.13 -14.88
CA SER A 56 14.30 -11.13 -14.10
C SER A 56 14.38 -9.84 -13.30
N PHE A 57 13.91 -9.89 -12.07
CA PHE A 57 14.23 -8.88 -11.06
C PHE A 57 15.76 -8.85 -10.90
N GLY A 58 16.37 -7.67 -10.75
CA GLY A 58 17.82 -7.52 -10.53
C GLY A 58 18.35 -8.15 -9.23
N SER A 59 17.45 -8.76 -8.46
CA SER A 59 17.69 -9.66 -7.33
C SER A 59 16.99 -11.00 -7.62
N ASN A 60 17.64 -12.14 -7.34
CA ASN A 60 17.12 -13.49 -7.58
C ASN A 60 15.84 -13.89 -6.78
N VAL A 61 15.10 -12.92 -6.21
CA VAL A 61 13.92 -13.10 -5.37
C VAL A 61 12.69 -12.65 -6.14
N THR A 62 11.78 -13.58 -6.42
CA THR A 62 10.50 -13.28 -7.08
C THR A 62 9.46 -12.74 -6.08
N LEU A 63 8.41 -12.07 -6.58
CA LEU A 63 7.26 -11.68 -5.74
C LEU A 63 6.56 -12.89 -5.08
N GLU A 64 6.66 -14.09 -5.69
CA GLU A 64 6.14 -15.33 -5.11
C GLU A 64 6.94 -15.77 -3.87
N ASP A 65 8.28 -15.70 -3.94
CA ASP A 65 9.15 -16.11 -2.84
C ASP A 65 9.07 -15.13 -1.67
N GLU A 66 8.91 -13.85 -1.99
CA GLU A 66 8.57 -12.82 -1.02
C GLU A 66 7.23 -13.03 -0.35
N TYR A 67 6.17 -13.33 -1.12
CA TYR A 67 4.88 -13.69 -0.55
C TYR A 67 5.01 -14.90 0.40
N LYS A 68 5.74 -15.96 0.03
CA LYS A 68 5.99 -17.12 0.90
C LYS A 68 6.72 -16.74 2.19
N ARG A 69 7.73 -15.84 2.10
CA ARG A 69 8.49 -15.31 3.24
C ARG A 69 7.57 -14.56 4.21
N ILE A 70 6.89 -13.51 3.72
CA ILE A 70 5.95 -12.68 4.50
C ILE A 70 4.84 -13.56 5.09
N LYS A 71 4.27 -14.48 4.30
CA LYS A 71 3.24 -15.44 4.73
C LYS A 71 3.71 -16.33 5.88
N THR A 72 5.01 -16.55 6.03
CA THR A 72 5.60 -17.35 7.12
C THR A 72 5.88 -16.47 8.34
N GLU A 73 6.49 -15.30 8.15
CA GLU A 73 6.68 -14.27 9.20
C GLU A 73 5.36 -13.90 9.88
N CYS A 74 4.27 -13.74 9.11
CA CYS A 74 2.91 -13.52 9.62
C CYS A 74 2.26 -14.72 10.35
N LYS A 75 3.00 -15.80 10.64
CA LYS A 75 2.63 -16.82 11.66
C LYS A 75 3.20 -16.49 13.03
N GLU A 76 4.34 -15.81 13.05
CA GLU A 76 5.17 -15.59 14.24
C GLU A 76 4.89 -14.21 14.84
N CYS A 77 4.62 -13.20 14.00
CA CYS A 77 4.16 -11.88 14.41
C CYS A 77 2.85 -11.47 13.70
N ASP A 78 2.02 -10.66 14.35
CA ASP A 78 0.82 -10.08 13.74
C ASP A 78 1.19 -8.76 13.01
N PRO A 79 1.15 -8.70 11.68
CA PRO A 79 1.65 -7.55 10.91
C PRO A 79 0.74 -6.31 11.02
N PHE A 80 -0.44 -6.47 11.62
CA PHE A 80 -1.41 -5.40 11.90
C PHE A 80 -1.21 -4.77 13.29
N SER A 81 -0.27 -5.29 14.09
CA SER A 81 0.12 -4.69 15.36
C SER A 81 1.14 -3.54 15.14
N PRO A 82 1.19 -2.54 16.04
CA PRO A 82 2.21 -1.48 15.98
C PRO A 82 3.63 -2.06 15.88
N PRO A 83 4.50 -1.51 15.01
CA PRO A 83 5.86 -2.02 14.87
C PRO A 83 6.70 -1.75 16.14
N PRO A 84 7.72 -2.56 16.43
CA PRO A 84 8.57 -2.40 17.60
C PRO A 84 9.32 -1.06 17.60
N THR A 85 9.39 -0.40 18.76
CA THR A 85 10.04 0.92 18.91
C THR A 85 11.57 0.86 18.88
N ASP A 86 12.13 -0.29 19.22
CA ASP A 86 13.57 -0.61 19.21
C ASP A 86 14.14 -0.76 17.79
N GLU A 87 13.29 -1.11 16.80
CA GLU A 87 13.63 -1.11 15.37
C GLU A 87 13.71 0.30 14.73
N GLY A 88 13.67 1.36 15.53
CA GLY A 88 13.74 2.74 15.04
C GLY A 88 12.45 3.26 14.37
N TRP A 89 11.33 2.54 14.52
CA TRP A 89 10.02 3.02 14.09
C TRP A 89 9.52 4.16 14.97
N THR A 90 9.06 5.23 14.33
CA THR A 90 8.43 6.37 14.98
C THR A 90 6.99 6.51 14.50
N LEU A 91 6.04 6.75 15.42
CA LEU A 91 4.67 7.08 15.03
C LEU A 91 4.68 8.47 14.39
N PHE A 92 4.39 8.52 13.10
CA PHE A 92 4.43 9.73 12.30
C PHE A 92 3.08 10.48 12.33
N TRP A 93 1.97 9.74 12.23
CA TRP A 93 0.62 10.30 12.24
C TRP A 93 -0.42 9.26 12.70
N CYS A 94 -1.54 9.69 13.28
CA CYS A 94 -2.67 8.79 13.57
C CYS A 94 -4.03 9.52 13.65
N ASN A 95 -5.11 8.84 13.27
CA ASN A 95 -6.49 9.20 13.60
C ASN A 95 -7.17 8.04 14.37
N LYS A 96 -8.50 7.86 14.22
CA LYS A 96 -9.25 6.77 14.88
C LYS A 96 -9.14 5.41 14.18
N SER A 97 -8.89 5.39 12.86
CA SER A 97 -8.93 4.20 12.01
C SER A 97 -7.59 3.88 11.33
N LEU A 98 -6.62 4.79 11.37
CA LEU A 98 -5.31 4.68 10.72
C LEU A 98 -4.20 5.21 11.64
N ALA A 99 -3.10 4.48 11.72
CA ALA A 99 -1.82 4.90 12.28
C ALA A 99 -0.72 4.72 11.22
N VAL A 100 0.12 5.74 11.05
CA VAL A 100 1.24 5.75 10.09
C VAL A 100 2.53 5.82 10.87
N TYR A 101 3.33 4.76 10.78
CA TYR A 101 4.68 4.70 11.33
C TYR A 101 5.70 4.98 10.24
N ARG A 102 6.87 5.49 10.63
CA ARG A 102 7.98 5.76 9.72
C ARG A 102 9.32 5.45 10.40
N ARG A 103 10.23 4.77 9.70
CA ARG A 103 11.63 4.62 10.10
C ARG A 103 12.58 5.08 8.98
N ARG A 104 13.82 5.40 9.33
CA ARG A 104 14.88 5.59 8.33
C ARG A 104 15.21 4.23 7.73
N PHE A 105 15.34 4.17 6.42
CA PHE A 105 15.67 2.95 5.69
C PHE A 105 16.81 3.25 4.72
N VAL A 106 17.80 2.37 4.66
CA VAL A 106 18.90 2.48 3.69
C VAL A 106 18.60 1.47 2.60
N ALA A 107 18.18 1.97 1.43
CA ALA A 107 17.85 1.12 0.31
C ALA A 107 19.11 0.68 -0.45
N ASN A 108 18.96 -0.32 -1.32
CA ASN A 108 20.03 -0.79 -2.21
C ASN A 108 20.59 0.38 -3.02
N GLY A 109 21.89 0.66 -2.85
CA GLY A 109 22.56 1.86 -3.38
C GLY A 109 23.01 2.88 -2.31
N GLY A 110 22.65 2.68 -1.03
CA GLY A 110 23.16 3.48 0.10
C GLY A 110 22.40 4.77 0.38
N ASN A 111 21.40 5.12 -0.45
CA ASN A 111 20.54 6.27 -0.20
C ASN A 111 19.66 6.05 1.04
N CYS A 112 19.71 6.99 1.98
CA CYS A 112 18.83 7.00 3.15
C CYS A 112 17.45 7.55 2.76
N VAL A 113 16.50 6.66 2.54
CA VAL A 113 15.07 6.98 2.36
C VAL A 113 14.32 6.80 3.69
N PHE A 114 12.99 6.87 3.63
CA PHE A 114 12.12 6.48 4.73
C PHE A 114 11.24 5.31 4.29
N GLU A 115 11.13 4.31 5.15
CA GLU A 115 10.10 3.27 5.06
C GLU A 115 8.91 3.72 5.91
N TYR A 116 7.70 3.57 5.35
CA TYR A 116 6.44 3.87 6.01
C TYR A 116 5.65 2.59 6.22
N ARG A 117 4.89 2.53 7.32
CA ARG A 117 3.95 1.45 7.62
C ARG A 117 2.62 2.05 8.07
N CYS A 118 1.65 2.03 7.18
CA CYS A 118 0.28 2.50 7.40
C CYS A 118 -0.56 1.32 7.87
N ILE A 119 -1.03 1.32 9.11
CA ILE A 119 -1.85 0.28 9.72
C ILE A 119 -3.23 0.85 10.02
N GLY A 120 -4.30 0.21 9.57
CA GLY A 120 -5.64 0.68 9.85
C GLY A 120 -6.72 -0.40 9.84
N THR A 121 -7.94 0.01 10.18
CA THR A 121 -9.12 -0.86 10.27
C THR A 121 -10.37 -0.10 9.85
N TYR A 122 -11.27 -0.77 9.13
CA TYR A 122 -12.55 -0.25 8.65
C TYR A 122 -13.66 -1.28 8.91
N GLU A 123 -14.86 -0.81 9.23
CA GLU A 123 -16.02 -1.66 9.56
C GLU A 123 -17.10 -1.66 8.48
N ASP A 124 -16.98 -0.77 7.49
CA ASP A 124 -18.05 -0.35 6.58
C ASP A 124 -17.81 -0.69 5.10
N ILE A 125 -16.59 -1.15 4.76
CA ILE A 125 -16.19 -1.62 3.43
C ILE A 125 -15.64 -3.06 3.48
N SER A 126 -15.74 -3.77 2.36
CA SER A 126 -15.21 -5.14 2.24
C SER A 126 -13.73 -5.17 1.83
N PRO A 127 -12.95 -6.19 2.22
CA PRO A 127 -11.59 -6.42 1.72
C PRO A 127 -11.49 -6.38 0.19
N ASN A 128 -12.42 -7.03 -0.52
CA ASN A 128 -12.42 -7.07 -1.98
C ASN A 128 -12.68 -5.69 -2.59
N ASP A 129 -13.63 -4.89 -2.06
CA ASP A 129 -13.86 -3.51 -2.53
C ASP A 129 -12.63 -2.62 -2.27
N PHE A 130 -12.04 -2.71 -1.07
CA PHE A 130 -10.87 -1.93 -0.68
C PHE A 130 -9.65 -2.19 -1.56
N VAL A 131 -9.40 -3.45 -1.91
CA VAL A 131 -8.31 -3.82 -2.82
C VAL A 131 -8.64 -3.42 -4.27
N THR A 132 -9.86 -3.64 -4.73
CA THR A 132 -10.27 -3.32 -6.11
C THR A 132 -10.08 -1.83 -6.42
N VAL A 133 -10.49 -0.91 -5.54
CA VAL A 133 -10.35 0.54 -5.81
C VAL A 133 -8.89 1.04 -5.82
N GLN A 134 -7.95 0.24 -5.29
CA GLN A 134 -6.51 0.55 -5.31
C GLN A 134 -5.82 -0.06 -6.52
N GLU A 135 -6.18 -1.30 -6.90
CA GLU A 135 -5.53 -2.07 -7.96
C GLU A 135 -6.12 -1.83 -9.36
N ASP A 136 -7.45 -1.77 -9.50
CA ASP A 136 -8.11 -1.60 -10.80
C ASP A 136 -7.85 -0.19 -11.36
N ILE A 137 -7.27 -0.14 -12.55
CA ILE A 137 -6.87 1.10 -13.24
C ILE A 137 -8.10 1.99 -13.48
N SER A 138 -9.22 1.39 -13.91
CA SER A 138 -10.45 2.10 -14.22
C SER A 138 -11.12 2.72 -12.99
N CYS A 139 -11.00 2.09 -11.83
CA CYS A 139 -11.43 2.64 -10.55
C CYS A 139 -10.46 3.70 -10.05
N ARG A 140 -9.15 3.42 -10.08
CA ARG A 140 -8.11 4.31 -9.55
C ARG A 140 -8.11 5.68 -10.24
N LEU A 141 -8.23 5.72 -11.57
CA LEU A 141 -8.31 6.95 -12.36
C LEU A 141 -9.54 7.82 -12.06
N LYS A 142 -10.62 7.27 -11.49
CA LYS A 142 -11.83 8.04 -11.16
C LYS A 142 -11.68 8.88 -9.89
N TRP A 143 -10.87 8.43 -8.93
CA TRP A 143 -10.78 9.07 -7.61
C TRP A 143 -9.41 9.67 -7.31
N ASP A 144 -8.31 9.07 -7.78
CA ASP A 144 -6.95 9.54 -7.47
C ASP A 144 -6.52 10.68 -8.40
N LYS A 145 -6.79 11.90 -7.96
CA LYS A 145 -6.45 13.14 -8.68
C LYS A 145 -4.94 13.35 -8.88
N ASN A 146 -4.10 12.64 -8.13
CA ASN A 146 -2.64 12.73 -8.23
C ASN A 146 -2.07 11.83 -9.33
N VAL A 147 -2.84 10.89 -9.89
CA VAL A 147 -2.44 10.18 -11.11
C VAL A 147 -2.42 11.16 -12.30
N ASN A 148 -1.34 11.18 -13.07
CA ASN A 148 -1.30 11.82 -14.39
C ASN A 148 -1.65 10.81 -15.49
N SER A 149 -1.04 9.63 -15.45
CA SER A 149 -1.37 8.45 -16.26
C SER A 149 -1.11 7.17 -15.48
N LEU A 150 -1.88 6.12 -15.77
CA LEU A 150 -1.77 4.81 -15.14
C LEU A 150 -2.14 3.75 -16.18
N ASP A 151 -1.16 2.95 -16.59
CA ASP A 151 -1.25 2.04 -17.73
C ASP A 151 -0.72 0.65 -17.33
N GLU A 152 -1.33 -0.42 -17.85
CA GLU A 152 -0.72 -1.76 -17.83
C GLU A 152 0.14 -1.90 -19.10
N LEU A 153 1.44 -2.17 -18.92
CA LEU A 153 2.39 -2.36 -20.02
C LEU A 153 2.50 -3.82 -20.46
N ASP A 154 2.32 -4.75 -19.52
CA ASP A 154 2.52 -6.19 -19.73
C ASP A 154 1.77 -7.01 -18.67
N PHE A 155 1.43 -8.26 -18.99
CA PHE A 155 0.74 -9.20 -18.13
C PHE A 155 1.25 -10.63 -18.35
N ASP A 156 1.94 -11.20 -17.36
CA ASP A 156 2.32 -12.61 -17.40
C ASP A 156 1.15 -13.50 -16.98
N TYR A 157 0.48 -14.11 -17.96
CA TYR A 157 -0.62 -15.04 -17.76
C TYR A 157 -0.27 -16.31 -16.96
N ASN A 158 1.02 -16.68 -16.84
CA ASN A 158 1.43 -17.86 -16.08
C ASN A 158 1.42 -17.61 -14.57
N THR A 159 1.86 -16.41 -14.14
CA THR A 159 1.91 -16.04 -12.72
C THR A 159 0.76 -15.14 -12.30
N GLY A 160 0.19 -14.35 -13.20
CA GLY A 160 -0.70 -13.22 -12.89
C GLY A 160 0.07 -11.97 -12.42
N THR A 161 1.32 -11.80 -12.87
CA THR A 161 2.10 -10.58 -12.60
C THR A 161 1.78 -9.52 -13.64
N GLN A 162 1.43 -8.32 -13.20
CA GLN A 162 1.19 -7.15 -14.05
C GLN A 162 2.42 -6.26 -14.05
N VAL A 163 2.76 -5.62 -15.17
CA VAL A 163 3.72 -4.51 -15.20
C VAL A 163 2.96 -3.21 -15.35
N ILE A 164 3.01 -2.37 -14.33
CA ILE A 164 2.25 -1.13 -14.24
C ILE A 164 3.17 0.06 -14.47
N ARG A 165 2.78 0.95 -15.39
CA ARG A 165 3.33 2.30 -15.55
C ARG A 165 2.44 3.27 -14.78
N TRP A 166 3.00 3.96 -13.80
CA TRP A 166 2.29 4.97 -13.01
C TRP A 166 3.06 6.29 -13.00
N GLU A 167 2.46 7.32 -13.57
CA GLU A 167 2.96 8.68 -13.52
C GLU A 167 2.17 9.47 -12.47
N SER A 168 2.87 9.95 -11.44
CA SER A 168 2.29 10.67 -10.31
C SER A 168 2.65 12.15 -10.36
N LYS A 169 1.64 13.00 -10.21
CA LYS A 169 1.75 14.47 -10.14
C LYS A 169 2.44 14.85 -8.84
N TYR A 170 3.37 15.78 -8.94
CA TYR A 170 4.03 16.39 -7.79
C TYR A 170 3.81 17.91 -7.78
N PRO A 171 3.88 18.56 -6.61
CA PRO A 171 3.67 20.00 -6.51
C PRO A 171 4.80 20.77 -7.20
N PHE A 172 4.43 21.74 -8.03
CA PHE A 172 5.36 22.68 -8.66
C PHE A 172 6.27 23.34 -7.61
N PRO A 173 7.60 23.48 -7.86
CA PRO A 173 8.30 23.27 -9.13
C PRO A 173 8.89 21.86 -9.33
N LEU A 174 8.42 20.84 -8.59
CA LEU A 174 8.94 19.47 -8.75
C LEU A 174 8.30 18.76 -9.95
N TRP A 175 9.12 18.06 -10.74
CA TRP A 175 8.65 17.23 -11.86
C TRP A 175 7.78 16.04 -11.42
N PRO A 176 6.83 15.55 -12.23
CA PRO A 176 6.15 14.28 -12.02
C PRO A 176 7.12 13.12 -11.77
N ARG A 177 6.71 12.11 -11.00
CA ARG A 177 7.48 10.87 -10.80
C ARG A 177 6.89 9.76 -11.63
N LEU A 178 7.74 9.02 -12.33
CA LEU A 178 7.36 7.82 -13.04
C LEU A 178 7.84 6.59 -12.28
N TYR A 179 6.89 5.73 -11.93
CA TYR A 179 7.13 4.40 -11.40
C TYR A 179 6.79 3.41 -12.52
N ILE A 180 7.70 2.48 -12.84
CA ILE A 180 7.34 1.24 -13.54
C ILE A 180 7.70 0.09 -12.61
N PHE A 181 6.71 -0.75 -12.30
CA PHE A 181 6.85 -1.80 -11.30
C PHE A 181 6.07 -3.05 -11.69
N ALA A 182 6.57 -4.21 -11.31
CA ALA A 182 5.80 -5.44 -11.32
C ALA A 182 4.89 -5.46 -10.10
N ARG A 183 3.61 -5.82 -10.27
CA ARG A 183 2.60 -5.97 -9.23
C ARG A 183 1.99 -7.36 -9.29
N ARG A 184 1.74 -7.99 -8.13
CA ARG A 184 1.02 -9.26 -8.06
C ARG A 184 0.16 -9.37 -6.80
N GLN A 185 -1.05 -9.88 -6.99
CA GLN A 185 -2.03 -10.15 -5.94
C GLN A 185 -2.00 -11.64 -5.54
N PHE A 186 -2.09 -11.93 -4.24
CA PHE A 186 -2.21 -13.28 -3.69
C PHE A 186 -3.38 -13.34 -2.69
N VAL A 187 -4.16 -14.42 -2.71
CA VAL A 187 -5.32 -14.59 -1.80
C VAL A 187 -5.12 -15.80 -0.90
N ASP A 188 -4.88 -15.57 0.40
CA ASP A 188 -4.74 -16.59 1.42
C ASP A 188 -6.09 -16.87 2.10
N ARG A 189 -6.94 -17.65 1.43
CA ARG A 189 -8.31 -17.95 1.91
C ARG A 189 -8.38 -18.51 3.34
N PRO A 190 -7.50 -19.43 3.80
CA PRO A 190 -7.51 -19.90 5.18
C PRO A 190 -7.32 -18.81 6.24
N ARG A 191 -6.56 -17.76 5.92
CA ARG A 191 -6.38 -16.58 6.79
C ARG A 191 -7.32 -15.42 6.48
N LYS A 192 -8.18 -15.57 5.49
CA LYS A 192 -9.08 -14.51 4.98
C LYS A 192 -8.29 -13.25 4.60
N GLN A 193 -7.12 -13.44 3.99
CA GLN A 193 -6.18 -12.36 3.67
C GLN A 193 -5.95 -12.18 2.17
N ILE A 194 -5.72 -10.94 1.75
CA ILE A 194 -5.26 -10.55 0.43
C ILE A 194 -3.91 -9.85 0.60
N TYR A 195 -2.94 -10.20 -0.24
CA TYR A 195 -1.61 -9.62 -0.30
C TYR A 195 -1.44 -8.99 -1.68
N VAL A 196 -0.99 -7.75 -1.75
CA VAL A 196 -0.61 -7.06 -2.99
C VAL A 196 0.83 -6.62 -2.84
N LEU A 197 1.72 -7.20 -3.64
CA LEU A 197 3.14 -6.90 -3.63
C LEU A 197 3.48 -6.15 -4.92
N SER A 198 4.25 -5.06 -4.79
CA SER A 198 4.76 -4.28 -5.92
C SER A 198 6.25 -4.00 -5.75
N ARG A 199 7.05 -4.15 -6.82
CA ARG A 199 8.48 -3.85 -6.83
C ARG A 199 8.89 -3.16 -8.14
N ALA A 200 9.65 -2.08 -8.04
CA ALA A 200 10.18 -1.34 -9.17
C ALA A 200 10.99 -2.23 -10.13
N LEU A 201 10.90 -1.92 -11.43
CA LEU A 201 11.69 -2.55 -12.48
C LEU A 201 12.79 -1.59 -12.94
N SER A 202 13.94 -2.15 -13.34
CA SER A 202 15.09 -1.38 -13.82
C SER A 202 14.74 -0.57 -15.06
N ASN A 203 15.44 0.56 -15.23
CA ASN A 203 15.32 1.38 -16.43
C ASN A 203 15.87 0.66 -17.68
N ASP A 204 16.78 -0.31 -17.51
CA ASP A 204 17.34 -1.10 -18.63
C ASP A 204 16.28 -1.96 -19.33
N ASN A 205 15.36 -2.56 -18.55
CA ASN A 205 14.30 -3.42 -19.07
C ASN A 205 13.07 -2.61 -19.54
N TYR A 206 12.77 -1.49 -18.87
CA TYR A 206 11.64 -0.62 -19.17
C TYR A 206 12.11 0.85 -19.19
N PRO A 207 12.76 1.29 -20.28
CA PRO A 207 13.32 2.64 -20.39
C PRO A 207 12.22 3.70 -20.50
N ASP A 208 12.39 4.82 -19.79
CA ASP A 208 11.59 6.02 -20.02
C ASP A 208 12.33 6.98 -20.97
N PRO A 209 11.84 7.23 -22.20
CA PRO A 209 12.40 8.25 -23.09
C PRO A 209 11.97 9.68 -22.70
N SER A 210 11.05 9.85 -21.74
CA SER A 210 10.55 11.16 -21.35
C SER A 210 11.56 11.98 -20.57
N GLN A 211 11.74 13.24 -20.98
CA GLN A 211 12.51 14.24 -20.22
C GLN A 211 11.64 15.04 -19.23
N THR A 212 10.34 14.77 -19.16
CA THR A 212 9.39 15.52 -18.30
C THR A 212 9.05 14.82 -16.99
N THR A 213 9.61 13.64 -16.73
CA THR A 213 9.39 12.89 -15.47
C THR A 213 10.71 12.51 -14.80
N VAL A 214 10.65 12.22 -13.50
CA VAL A 214 11.76 11.63 -12.74
C VAL A 214 11.46 10.17 -12.47
N ARG A 215 12.24 9.28 -13.08
CA ARG A 215 12.13 7.82 -12.89
C ARG A 215 12.53 7.40 -11.49
N VAL A 216 11.60 6.74 -10.79
CA VAL A 216 11.82 6.07 -9.50
C VAL A 216 12.20 4.60 -9.76
N GLU A 217 13.46 4.26 -9.52
CA GLU A 217 13.98 2.88 -9.64
C GLU A 217 13.99 2.12 -8.31
N CYS A 218 13.96 2.84 -7.19
CA CYS A 218 13.90 2.25 -5.88
C CYS A 218 12.49 2.48 -5.31
N TYR A 219 11.62 1.49 -5.48
CA TYR A 219 10.28 1.48 -4.90
C TYR A 219 9.85 0.03 -4.63
N GLU A 220 9.28 -0.19 -3.46
CA GLU A 220 8.62 -1.44 -3.08
C GLU A 220 7.42 -1.14 -2.19
N SER A 221 6.34 -1.89 -2.37
CA SER A 221 5.18 -1.82 -1.48
C SER A 221 4.54 -3.19 -1.26
N ILE A 222 4.10 -3.41 -0.02
CA ILE A 222 3.41 -4.61 0.44
C ILE A 222 2.14 -4.14 1.16
N LEU A 223 0.99 -4.36 0.53
CA LEU A 223 -0.33 -4.22 1.14
C LEU A 223 -0.82 -5.60 1.58
N ILE A 224 -1.18 -5.75 2.85
CA ILE A 224 -1.85 -6.94 3.39
C ILE A 224 -3.20 -6.49 3.95
N VAL A 225 -4.27 -7.15 3.55
CA VAL A 225 -5.65 -6.89 3.98
C VAL A 225 -6.22 -8.16 4.61
N ARG A 226 -6.75 -8.08 5.83
CA ARG A 226 -7.38 -9.20 6.56
C ARG A 226 -8.87 -8.89 6.75
N ALA A 227 -9.74 -9.81 6.38
CA ALA A 227 -11.17 -9.69 6.68
C ALA A 227 -11.46 -9.86 8.18
N HIS A 228 -12.43 -9.12 8.72
CA HIS A 228 -13.03 -9.43 10.01
C HIS A 228 -13.85 -10.72 9.96
N ASP A 229 -14.58 -10.99 8.87
CA ASP A 229 -15.35 -12.23 8.67
C ASP A 229 -15.08 -12.91 7.33
N SER A 230 -15.35 -12.27 6.18
CA SER A 230 -15.01 -12.80 4.86
C SER A 230 -14.61 -11.69 3.89
N LEU A 231 -13.95 -12.05 2.78
CA LEU A 231 -13.39 -11.08 1.83
C LEU A 231 -14.45 -10.18 1.17
N ASP A 232 -15.70 -10.64 1.11
CA ASP A 232 -16.84 -9.95 0.50
C ASP A 232 -17.74 -9.24 1.54
N LYS A 233 -17.52 -9.47 2.84
CA LYS A 233 -18.26 -8.81 3.91
C LYS A 233 -17.54 -7.56 4.39
N LYS A 234 -18.32 -6.60 4.90
CA LYS A 234 -17.80 -5.39 5.52
C LYS A 234 -17.00 -5.72 6.78
N GLY A 235 -15.88 -5.04 6.97
CA GLY A 235 -14.96 -5.27 8.09
C GLY A 235 -13.60 -5.79 7.60
N LEU A 236 -12.57 -4.95 7.73
CA LEU A 236 -11.19 -5.30 7.38
C LEU A 236 -10.17 -4.60 8.28
N ASP A 237 -9.04 -5.27 8.51
CA ASP A 237 -7.77 -4.64 8.88
C ASP A 237 -6.88 -4.55 7.64
N PHE A 238 -6.03 -3.52 7.55
CA PHE A 238 -5.01 -3.42 6.51
C PHE A 238 -3.67 -2.94 7.08
N VAL A 239 -2.58 -3.39 6.46
CA VAL A 239 -1.25 -2.82 6.61
C VAL A 239 -0.63 -2.60 5.24
N LEU A 240 -0.22 -1.37 4.95
CA LEU A 240 0.56 -0.99 3.78
C LEU A 240 1.96 -0.58 4.25
N SER A 241 2.96 -1.41 3.98
CA SER A 241 4.38 -1.05 4.15
C SER A 241 4.97 -0.66 2.80
N TYR A 242 5.68 0.46 2.70
CA TYR A 242 6.34 0.87 1.46
C TYR A 242 7.53 1.78 1.70
N TYR A 243 8.45 1.82 0.73
CA TYR A 243 9.51 2.83 0.64
C TYR A 243 9.69 3.24 -0.82
N ASP A 244 10.08 4.49 -1.06
CA ASP A 244 10.50 4.98 -2.37
C ASP A 244 11.63 6.02 -2.30
N ASP A 245 12.56 5.94 -3.27
CA ASP A 245 13.53 7.01 -3.54
C ASP A 245 13.02 7.90 -4.67
N THR A 246 12.38 9.01 -4.29
CA THR A 246 11.89 10.02 -5.25
C THR A 246 13.01 10.81 -5.96
N ARG A 247 14.29 10.42 -5.76
CA ARG A 247 15.53 10.97 -6.36
C ARG A 247 15.65 12.49 -6.29
N SER A 248 15.07 13.05 -5.25
CA SER A 248 14.89 14.49 -5.12
C SER A 248 15.35 14.95 -3.74
N SER A 249 16.22 15.95 -3.72
CA SER A 249 16.49 16.76 -2.53
C SER A 249 15.28 17.67 -2.24
N ILE A 250 14.11 17.07 -1.94
CA ILE A 250 12.90 17.80 -1.61
C ILE A 250 13.22 18.66 -0.38
N PRO A 251 13.11 20.00 -0.46
CA PRO A 251 13.38 20.85 0.70
C PRO A 251 12.54 20.41 1.88
N GLN A 252 13.14 20.28 3.06
CA GLN A 252 12.51 19.64 4.23
C GLN A 252 11.13 20.22 4.57
N LYS A 253 10.89 21.51 4.28
CA LYS A 253 9.61 22.20 4.44
C LYS A 253 8.53 21.72 3.45
N ILE A 254 8.89 21.46 2.19
CA ILE A 254 7.96 20.90 1.17
C ILE A 254 7.66 19.43 1.52
N TYR A 255 8.66 18.68 1.95
CA TYR A 255 8.49 17.29 2.43
C TYR A 255 7.55 17.25 3.65
N GLN A 256 7.77 18.09 4.67
CA GLN A 256 6.87 18.22 5.82
C GLN A 256 5.45 18.65 5.45
N TYR A 257 5.29 19.60 4.52
CA TYR A 257 3.98 20.00 4.01
C TYR A 257 3.27 18.84 3.30
N GLY A 258 3.98 18.15 2.40
CA GLY A 258 3.47 17.01 1.64
C GLY A 258 2.96 15.89 2.54
N ILE A 259 3.72 15.45 3.54
CA ILE A 259 3.27 14.33 4.39
C ILE A 259 2.13 14.76 5.33
N ASN A 260 2.13 16.00 5.83
CA ASN A 260 1.06 16.49 6.72
C ASN A 260 -0.29 16.70 6.01
N VAL A 261 -0.29 16.81 4.67
CA VAL A 261 -1.49 17.09 3.87
C VAL A 261 -1.91 15.90 3.00
N ILE A 262 -0.97 15.27 2.29
CA ILE A 262 -1.24 14.28 1.23
C ILE A 262 -1.34 12.85 1.77
N GLY A 263 -0.51 12.48 2.76
CA GLY A 263 -0.51 11.13 3.33
C GLY A 263 -1.84 10.75 3.99
N PRO A 264 -2.35 11.56 4.94
CA PRO A 264 -3.66 11.37 5.55
C PRO A 264 -4.81 11.38 4.54
N SER A 265 -4.81 12.33 3.59
CA SER A 265 -5.90 12.45 2.63
C SER A 265 -5.97 11.26 1.68
N PHE A 266 -4.82 10.70 1.26
CA PHE A 266 -4.78 9.56 0.34
C PHE A 266 -5.57 8.35 0.86
N ILE A 267 -5.36 7.95 2.12
CA ILE A 267 -6.02 6.77 2.68
C ILE A 267 -7.52 7.06 2.98
N GLU A 268 -7.87 8.31 3.33
CA GLU A 268 -9.28 8.73 3.43
C GLU A 268 -9.97 8.78 2.06
N ASP A 269 -9.25 9.11 0.98
CA ASP A 269 -9.74 9.10 -0.39
C ASP A 269 -9.94 7.66 -0.90
N VAL A 270 -9.02 6.72 -0.58
CA VAL A 270 -9.20 5.27 -0.83
C VAL A 270 -10.46 4.76 -0.13
N HIS A 271 -10.65 5.07 1.16
CA HIS A 271 -11.83 4.64 1.93
C HIS A 271 -13.14 5.16 1.32
N ARG A 272 -13.17 6.46 0.95
CA ARG A 272 -14.33 7.08 0.30
C ARG A 272 -14.61 6.48 -1.08
N ALA A 273 -13.57 6.14 -1.85
CA ALA A 273 -13.70 5.46 -3.13
C ALA A 273 -14.25 4.03 -2.96
N ALA A 274 -13.78 3.28 -1.96
CA ALA A 274 -14.28 1.94 -1.64
C ALA A 274 -15.76 1.96 -1.24
N LEU A 275 -16.18 2.93 -0.43
CA LEU A 275 -17.60 3.15 -0.09
C LEU A 275 -18.43 3.42 -1.36
N ALA A 276 -18.04 4.39 -2.17
CA ALA A 276 -18.76 4.74 -3.41
C ALA A 276 -18.82 3.58 -4.42
N PHE A 277 -17.77 2.77 -4.49
CA PHE A 277 -17.71 1.57 -5.33
C PHE A 277 -18.67 0.48 -4.82
N SER A 278 -18.66 0.19 -3.52
CA SER A 278 -19.59 -0.76 -2.89
C SER A 278 -21.06 -0.33 -3.08
N ASP A 279 -21.36 0.96 -2.89
CA ASP A 279 -22.69 1.53 -3.14
C ASP A 279 -23.12 1.46 -4.61
N SER A 280 -22.17 1.49 -5.56
CA SER A 280 -22.47 1.34 -6.99
C SER A 280 -22.82 -0.09 -7.38
N LYS A 281 -22.16 -1.09 -6.76
CA LYS A 281 -22.47 -2.52 -6.96
C LYS A 281 -23.87 -2.88 -6.47
N ASN A 282 -24.29 -2.33 -5.33
CA ASN A 282 -25.60 -2.62 -4.72
C ASN A 282 -26.80 -2.00 -5.47
N LYS A 283 -26.57 -1.27 -6.57
CA LYS A 283 -27.59 -0.61 -7.39
C LYS A 283 -27.76 -1.25 -8.78
N GLN A 284 -27.00 -2.30 -9.08
CA GLN A 284 -27.10 -3.12 -10.29
C GLN A 284 -27.79 -4.45 -9.99
#